data_AF-A0A820PR80-F1
#
_entry.id   AF-A0A820PR80-F1
#
_cell.length_a   1.000
_cell.length_b   1.000
_cell.length_c   1.000
_cell.angle_alpha   90.00
_cell.angle_beta   90.00
_cell.angle_gamma   90.00
#
_symmetry.space_group_name_H-M   'P 1'
#
loop_
_entity.id
_entity.type
_entity.pdbx_description
1 polymer ?
#
loop_
_entity_poly.entity_id
_entity_poly.type
_entity_poly.pdbx_seq_one_letter_code
_entity_poly.pdbx_strand_id
1 'polypeptide(L)'
;LNPFCAVDYRAKTWTCNFCLQRNNFPPQYAGITEQLQPAELSPQYTTIEYTLTRTPAQPAVFLFVVDTCMDEDDMTALKESLQMALSLLPTDALVGLITFGRMVHIHELNCE
;
A
#
# COMPACT_ATOMS: atom_id res chain seq x y z
N LEU A 1 -17.53 -10.13 -3.39
CA LEU A 1 -18.83 -9.43 -3.35
C LEU A 1 -18.63 -8.07 -4.00
N ASN A 2 -19.52 -7.66 -4.91
CA ASN A 2 -19.45 -6.38 -5.61
C ASN A 2 -20.88 -5.91 -5.98
N PRO A 3 -21.08 -4.66 -6.43
CA PRO A 3 -22.42 -4.11 -6.67
C PRO A 3 -23.23 -4.80 -7.78
N PHE A 4 -22.59 -5.64 -8.61
CA PHE A 4 -23.26 -6.38 -9.69
C PHE A 4 -23.76 -7.77 -9.24
N CYS A 5 -23.46 -8.20 -8.01
CA CYS A 5 -23.95 -9.45 -7.45
C CYS A 5 -25.45 -9.34 -7.11
N ALA A 6 -26.25 -10.35 -7.46
CA ALA A 6 -27.65 -10.40 -7.07
C ALA A 6 -27.78 -10.82 -5.60
N VAL A 7 -28.49 -10.04 -4.79
CA VAL A 7 -28.59 -10.25 -3.33
C VAL A 7 -30.01 -10.64 -2.94
N ASP A 8 -30.13 -11.67 -2.10
CA ASP A 8 -31.34 -12.07 -1.42
C ASP A 8 -31.21 -11.75 0.08
N TYR A 9 -31.77 -10.61 0.49
CA TYR A 9 -31.72 -10.11 1.87
C TYR A 9 -32.57 -10.93 2.84
N ARG A 10 -33.52 -11.74 2.35
CA ARG A 10 -34.36 -12.60 3.19
C ARG A 10 -33.63 -13.89 3.52
N ALA A 11 -33.07 -14.56 2.51
CA ALA A 11 -32.28 -15.77 2.70
C ALA A 11 -30.85 -15.49 3.21
N LYS A 12 -30.44 -14.21 3.24
CA LYS A 12 -29.08 -13.79 3.58
C LYS A 12 -28.04 -14.47 2.67
N THR A 13 -28.33 -14.48 1.37
CA THR A 13 -27.45 -15.05 0.34
C THR A 13 -27.19 -14.06 -0.78
N TRP A 14 -26.11 -14.25 -1.52
CA TRP A 14 -25.80 -13.50 -2.73
C TRP A 14 -25.30 -14.44 -3.83
N THR A 15 -25.52 -14.04 -5.08
CA THR A 15 -25.12 -14.80 -6.27
C THR A 15 -23.98 -14.07 -6.96
N CYS A 16 -22.89 -14.79 -7.18
CA CYS A 16 -21.72 -14.24 -7.86
C CYS A 16 -22.04 -13.91 -9.33
N ASN A 17 -21.79 -12.68 -9.75
CA ASN A 17 -22.03 -12.24 -11.13
C ASN A 17 -21.03 -12.79 -12.16
N PHE A 18 -19.96 -13.47 -11.71
CA PHE A 18 -18.98 -14.12 -12.59
C PHE A 18 -19.28 -15.60 -12.83
N CYS A 19 -19.52 -16.36 -11.75
CA CYS A 19 -19.67 -17.83 -11.82
C CYS A 19 -21.07 -18.33 -11.46
N LEU A 20 -22.01 -17.44 -11.14
CA LEU A 20 -23.39 -17.76 -10.75
C LEU A 20 -23.53 -18.62 -9.48
N GLN A 21 -22.43 -18.85 -8.75
CA GLN A 21 -22.47 -19.55 -7.47
C GLN A 21 -23.27 -18.75 -6.44
N ARG A 22 -24.17 -19.44 -5.72
CA ARG A 22 -24.88 -18.90 -4.56
C ARG A 22 -24.03 -19.06 -3.31
N ASN A 23 -23.86 -17.98 -2.55
CA ASN A 23 -23.03 -17.90 -1.36
C ASN A 23 -23.85 -17.36 -0.18
N ASN A 24 -23.59 -17.86 1.03
CA ASN A 24 -24.16 -17.28 2.25
C ASN A 24 -23.36 -16.03 2.66
N PHE A 25 -24.01 -15.05 3.26
CA PHE A 25 -23.30 -13.96 3.93
C PHE A 25 -22.56 -14.48 5.17
N PRO A 26 -21.38 -13.89 5.49
CA PRO A 26 -20.66 -14.25 6.69
C PRO A 26 -21.37 -13.67 7.94
N PRO A 27 -21.07 -14.16 9.17
CA PRO A 27 -21.80 -13.77 10.38
C PRO A 27 -21.80 -12.26 10.66
N GLN A 28 -20.78 -11.52 10.23
CA GLN A 28 -20.71 -10.07 10.42
C GLN A 28 -21.84 -9.31 9.67
N TYR A 29 -22.47 -9.95 8.68
CA TYR A 29 -23.50 -9.37 7.81
C TYR A 29 -24.91 -9.85 8.21
N ALA A 30 -25.07 -10.46 9.39
CA ALA A 30 -26.36 -11.00 9.84
C ALA A 30 -27.51 -9.96 9.80
N GLY A 31 -27.20 -8.69 10.06
CA GLY A 31 -28.14 -7.56 10.07
C GLY A 31 -28.40 -6.89 8.72
N ILE A 32 -27.87 -7.41 7.61
CA ILE A 32 -27.98 -6.76 6.28
C ILE A 32 -29.45 -6.60 5.85
N THR A 33 -29.83 -5.42 5.36
CA THR A 33 -31.15 -5.14 4.75
C THR A 33 -31.00 -4.32 3.47
N GLU A 34 -32.09 -4.11 2.72
CA GLU A 34 -32.07 -3.26 1.52
C GLU A 34 -31.71 -1.80 1.85
N GLN A 35 -32.05 -1.32 3.04
CA GLN A 35 -31.75 0.04 3.50
C GLN A 35 -30.38 0.13 4.19
N LEU A 36 -29.90 -0.98 4.77
CA LEU A 36 -28.61 -1.07 5.47
C LEU A 36 -27.70 -2.07 4.73
N GLN A 37 -27.21 -1.62 3.58
CA GLN A 37 -26.31 -2.40 2.75
C GLN A 37 -24.85 -2.10 3.13
N PRO A 38 -23.96 -3.10 3.04
CA PRO A 38 -22.53 -2.90 3.17
C PRO A 38 -22.00 -2.10 1.95
N ALA A 39 -20.89 -1.39 2.14
CA ALA A 39 -20.38 -0.44 1.14
C ALA A 39 -20.10 -1.13 -0.21
N GLU A 40 -19.55 -2.33 -0.23
CA GLU A 40 -19.21 -3.07 -1.44
C GLU A 40 -20.37 -3.53 -2.30
N LEU A 41 -21.62 -3.38 -1.83
CA LEU A 41 -22.82 -3.61 -2.62
C LEU A 41 -23.42 -2.31 -3.17
N SER A 42 -22.99 -1.15 -2.68
CA SER A 42 -23.47 0.14 -3.18
C SER A 42 -23.00 0.37 -4.62
N PRO A 43 -23.90 0.75 -5.55
CA PRO A 43 -23.51 1.13 -6.91
C PRO A 43 -22.53 2.31 -6.98
N GLN A 44 -22.40 3.10 -5.90
CA GLN A 44 -21.44 4.20 -5.82
C GLN A 44 -20.01 3.72 -5.53
N TYR A 45 -19.85 2.49 -5.02
CA TYR A 45 -18.58 1.91 -4.60
C TYR A 45 -18.22 0.69 -5.46
N THR A 46 -18.20 0.87 -6.78
CA THR A 46 -17.70 -0.14 -7.74
C THR A 46 -16.20 -0.40 -7.57
N THR A 47 -15.46 0.60 -7.11
CA THR A 47 -14.07 0.49 -6.66
C THR A 47 -14.03 0.74 -5.16
N ILE A 48 -13.43 -0.18 -4.42
CA ILE A 48 -13.37 -0.13 -2.95
C ILE A 48 -12.02 -0.64 -2.47
N GLU A 49 -11.48 -0.04 -1.41
CA GLU A 49 -10.26 -0.44 -0.73
C GLU A 49 -10.59 -1.06 0.63
N TYR A 50 -9.93 -2.17 0.98
CA TYR A 50 -10.12 -2.84 2.27
C TYR A 50 -8.82 -2.85 3.06
N THR A 51 -8.87 -2.45 4.32
CA THR A 51 -7.75 -2.57 5.25
C THR A 51 -7.84 -3.89 6.01
N LEU A 52 -6.88 -4.79 5.80
CA LEU A 52 -6.78 -6.06 6.53
C LEU A 52 -5.96 -5.88 7.81
N THR A 53 -6.41 -6.47 8.92
CA THR A 53 -5.73 -6.37 10.22
C THR A 53 -4.58 -7.38 10.41
N ARG A 54 -4.33 -8.24 9.42
CA ARG A 54 -3.64 -9.51 9.65
C ARG A 54 -2.12 -9.50 9.54
N THR A 55 -1.51 -8.39 9.13
CA THR A 55 -0.05 -8.31 9.02
C THR A 55 0.41 -6.93 9.46
N PRO A 56 1.30 -6.79 10.46
CA PRO A 56 1.96 -5.52 10.69
C PRO A 56 2.69 -5.14 9.40
N ALA A 57 2.37 -3.97 8.86
CA ALA A 57 3.06 -3.45 7.70
C ALA A 57 4.55 -3.34 8.05
N GLN A 58 5.41 -3.92 7.22
CA GLN A 58 6.84 -3.68 7.36
C GLN A 58 7.12 -2.21 7.03
N PRO A 59 8.09 -1.58 7.72
CA PRO A 59 8.46 -0.22 7.41
C PRO A 59 8.92 -0.11 5.95
N ALA A 60 8.67 1.05 5.34
CA ALA A 60 9.16 1.32 4.00
C ALA A 60 10.69 1.33 3.99
N VAL A 61 11.29 0.84 2.90
CA VAL A 61 12.74 0.79 2.73
C VAL A 61 13.15 1.71 1.58
N PHE A 62 14.05 2.66 1.86
CA PHE A 62 14.60 3.59 0.88
C PHE A 62 16.11 3.39 0.77
N LEU A 63 16.56 2.87 -0.37
CA LEU A 63 17.98 2.69 -0.67
C LEU A 63 18.42 3.76 -1.66
N PHE A 64 19.24 4.70 -1.19
CA PHE A 64 19.82 5.73 -2.05
C PHE A 64 21.05 5.15 -2.75
N VAL A 65 21.03 5.11 -4.07
CA VAL A 65 22.16 4.65 -4.90
C VAL A 65 22.66 5.86 -5.69
N VAL A 66 23.83 6.37 -5.32
CA VAL A 66 24.32 7.67 -5.73
C VAL A 66 25.58 7.53 -6.58
N ASP A 67 25.55 8.07 -7.80
CA ASP A 67 26.74 8.22 -8.62
C ASP A 67 27.62 9.35 -8.06
N THR A 68 28.93 9.14 -8.01
CA THR A 68 29.92 10.13 -7.58
C THR A 68 30.78 10.67 -8.72
N CYS A 69 30.57 10.22 -9.96
CA CYS A 69 31.30 10.65 -11.15
C CYS A 69 30.68 11.91 -11.80
N MET A 70 30.49 12.98 -11.03
CA MET A 70 29.93 14.26 -11.49
C MET A 70 30.71 15.45 -10.93
N ASP A 71 30.47 16.63 -11.49
CA ASP A 71 31.11 17.87 -11.04
C ASP A 71 30.57 18.31 -9.65
N GLU A 72 31.34 19.13 -8.94
CA GLU A 72 31.04 19.52 -7.56
C GLU A 72 29.71 20.28 -7.40
N ASP A 73 29.32 21.09 -8.39
CA ASP A 73 28.07 21.83 -8.37
C ASP A 73 26.85 20.88 -8.42
N ASP A 74 26.90 19.88 -9.32
CA ASP A 74 25.86 18.84 -9.44
C ASP A 74 25.81 17.96 -8.19
N MET A 75 26.97 17.57 -7.66
CA MET A 75 27.07 16.80 -6.42
C MET A 75 26.50 17.56 -5.22
N THR A 76 26.73 18.88 -5.16
CA THR A 76 26.18 19.74 -4.09
C THR A 76 24.66 19.81 -4.18
N ALA A 77 24.12 20.08 -5.38
CA ALA A 77 22.68 20.08 -5.61
C ALA A 77 22.02 18.72 -5.31
N LEU A 78 22.70 17.61 -5.63
CA LEU A 78 22.23 16.26 -5.32
C LEU A 78 22.20 16.01 -3.81
N LYS A 79 23.23 16.42 -3.07
CA LYS A 79 23.26 16.31 -1.60
C LYS A 79 22.12 17.07 -0.96
N GLU A 80 21.85 18.30 -1.39
CA GLU A 80 20.71 19.10 -0.89
C GLU A 80 19.38 18.40 -1.16
N SER A 81 19.21 17.85 -2.36
CA SER A 81 17.99 17.10 -2.74
C SER A 81 17.82 15.82 -1.92
N LEU A 82 18.89 15.09 -1.65
CA LEU A 82 18.88 13.90 -0.80
C LEU A 82 18.54 14.24 0.65
N GLN A 83 19.10 15.32 1.19
CA GLN A 83 18.78 15.80 2.54
C GLN A 83 17.30 16.20 2.65
N MET A 84 16.76 16.88 1.65
CA MET A 84 15.33 17.20 1.60
C MET A 84 14.49 15.93 1.55
N ALA A 85 14.82 14.96 0.69
CA ALA A 85 14.10 13.71 0.59
C ALA A 85 14.08 12.94 1.92
N LEU A 86 15.23 12.86 2.60
CA LEU A 86 15.36 12.23 3.93
C LEU A 86 14.45 12.89 4.97
N SER A 87 14.28 14.21 4.93
CA SER A 87 13.39 14.93 5.86
C SER A 87 11.89 14.64 5.66
N LEU A 88 11.51 14.12 4.49
CA LEU A 88 10.13 13.79 4.13
C LEU A 88 9.80 12.30 4.38
N LEU A 89 10.79 11.48 4.71
CA LEU A 89 10.55 10.05 4.93
C LEU A 89 9.78 9.80 6.23
N PRO A 90 8.97 8.73 6.28
CA PRO A 90 8.40 8.24 7.53
C PRO A 90 9.50 7.96 8.56
N THR A 91 9.25 8.25 9.84
CA THR A 91 10.24 8.11 10.91
C THR A 91 10.67 6.68 11.20
N ASP A 92 9.85 5.70 10.82
CA ASP A 92 10.12 4.27 10.95
C ASP A 92 10.72 3.66 9.68
N ALA A 93 10.90 4.45 8.62
CA ALA A 93 11.46 3.97 7.38
C ALA A 93 12.92 3.55 7.55
N LEU A 94 13.28 2.44 6.92
CA LEU A 94 14.66 1.97 6.86
C LEU A 94 15.38 2.66 5.71
N VAL A 95 16.53 3.26 6.00
CA VAL A 95 17.34 3.97 5.00
C VAL A 95 18.67 3.26 4.81
N GLY A 96 19.09 3.14 3.55
CA GLY A 96 20.44 2.68 3.18
C GLY A 96 21.08 3.62 2.17
N LEU A 97 22.42 3.60 2.11
CA LEU A 97 23.20 4.37 1.15
C LEU A 97 24.22 3.47 0.45
N ILE A 98 24.24 3.54 -0.87
CA ILE A 98 25.28 3.01 -1.73
C ILE A 98 25.80 4.18 -2.57
N THR A 99 27.11 4.37 -2.59
CA THR A 99 27.73 5.31 -3.54
C THR A 99 28.57 4.53 -4.53
N PHE A 100 28.60 4.99 -5.78
CA PHE A 100 29.40 4.34 -6.81
C PHE A 100 30.10 5.36 -7.70
N GLY A 101 31.29 4.98 -8.16
CA GLY A 101 32.03 5.67 -9.21
C GLY A 101 32.95 4.67 -9.87
N ARG A 102 34.27 4.77 -9.64
CA ARG A 102 35.21 3.70 -10.02
C ARG A 102 35.03 2.43 -9.18
N MET A 103 34.66 2.59 -7.90
CA MET A 103 34.39 1.52 -6.95
C MET A 103 32.96 1.68 -6.42
N VAL A 104 32.40 0.59 -5.89
CA VAL A 104 31.09 0.60 -5.23
C VAL A 104 31.32 0.53 -3.72
N HIS A 105 30.68 1.44 -2.98
CA HIS A 105 30.74 1.53 -1.54
C HIS A 105 29.35 1.31 -0.95
N ILE A 106 29.24 0.33 -0.05
CA ILE A 106 28.04 0.06 0.73
C ILE A 106 28.28 0.67 2.11
N HIS A 107 27.47 1.64 2.50
CA HIS A 107 27.68 2.42 3.72
C HIS A 107 26.98 1.77 4.91
N GLU A 108 27.72 1.52 5.98
CA GLU A 108 27.18 1.10 7.26
C GLU A 108 26.85 2.35 8.09
N LEU A 109 25.56 2.64 8.28
CA LEU A 109 25.10 3.90 8.89
C LEU A 109 25.13 3.90 10.43
N ASN A 110 25.18 2.73 11.06
CA ASN A 110 25.13 2.55 12.52
C ASN A 110 26.51 2.20 13.12
N CYS A 111 27.61 2.65 12.52
CA CYS A 111 28.92 2.49 13.16
C CYS A 111 29.05 3.43 14.37
N GLU A 112 29.05 2.84 15.57
CA GLU A 112 29.86 3.34 16.70
C GLU A 112 31.35 2.97 16.49
#